data_AF-A0A809RBY7-F1
#
_entry.id   AF-A0A809RBY7-F1
#
_cell.length_a   1.000
_cell.length_b   1.000
_cell.length_c   1.000
_cell.angle_alpha   90.00
_cell.angle_beta   90.00
_cell.angle_gamma   90.00
#
_symmetry.space_group_name_H-M   'P 1'
#
loop_
_entity.id
_entity.type
_entity.pdbx_description
1 polymer ?
#
loop_
_entity_poly.entity_id
_entity_poly.type
_entity_poly.pdbx_seq_one_letter_code
_entity_poly.pdbx_strand_id
1 'polypeptide(L)'
;MAPSVQLEDAAPIEVKAADIKEMTAKILGAPESITVTKLLEETYEITPMSKTFPDDMANVVDALRESGKVWWVGGDRFRKPESAPDFIYSVPDPFQFVVSSAVDEEGEPIDVELTDEGLSTSLRKLLTHPLATDVLDEDSLPAPKTMPATLRLVLKSIHRELGTFPLCQMPTGFLGAEPKIQELIFIDTQGRELQAWANLEARLLYNLIDWWFEQPVESGAVFNITKTDRPNVFEFAWEDQADPLLFISPQRMEQLREIQSRSDGMSTKDVLIEVMAHWHKGADFLTILAEVNVIRRSTRRLVASLLSSYQCFYQRSGSPVWHYDGKKVDLGFDKTKKKFIKK
;
A
#
# COMPACT_ATOMS: atom_id res chain seq x y z
N MET A 1 -40.54 39.80 26.99
CA MET A 1 -39.24 39.19 27.35
C MET A 1 -39.43 37.70 27.25
N ALA A 2 -38.83 37.05 26.24
CA ALA A 2 -38.85 35.59 26.15
C ALA A 2 -37.90 35.02 27.21
N PRO A 3 -38.23 33.91 27.90
CA PRO A 3 -37.34 33.33 28.88
C PRO A 3 -36.13 32.76 28.13
N SER A 4 -34.94 33.30 28.38
CA SER A 4 -33.69 32.67 28.00
C SER A 4 -33.48 31.48 28.93
N VAL A 5 -33.72 30.27 28.44
CA VAL A 5 -33.27 29.06 29.10
C VAL A 5 -31.74 29.12 29.08
N GLN A 6 -31.14 29.37 30.24
CA GLN A 6 -29.72 29.12 30.44
C GLN A 6 -29.53 27.61 30.29
N LEU A 7 -29.02 27.20 29.13
CA LEU A 7 -28.49 25.86 28.94
C LEU A 7 -27.30 25.76 29.90
N GLU A 8 -27.43 24.96 30.96
CA GLU A 8 -26.29 24.58 31.79
C GLU A 8 -25.18 24.06 30.87
N ASP A 9 -23.97 24.60 31.01
CA ASP A 9 -22.78 24.09 30.33
C ASP A 9 -22.56 22.65 30.82
N ALA A 10 -22.93 21.68 29.98
CA ALA A 10 -22.67 20.28 30.24
C ALA A 10 -21.15 20.07 30.31
N ALA A 11 -20.65 19.57 31.43
CA ALA A 11 -19.25 19.20 31.60
C ALA A 11 -19.00 17.78 31.06
N PRO A 12 -17.79 17.50 30.52
CA PRO A 12 -17.41 16.16 30.13
C PRO A 12 -17.51 15.16 31.29
N ILE A 13 -17.76 13.90 30.98
CA ILE A 13 -17.87 12.83 31.96
C ILE A 13 -16.55 12.57 32.68
N GLU A 14 -16.65 12.25 33.96
CA GLU A 14 -15.59 11.62 34.72
C GLU A 14 -15.76 10.10 34.64
N VAL A 15 -14.86 9.42 33.92
CA VAL A 15 -14.94 7.97 33.70
C VAL A 15 -14.56 7.23 34.99
N LYS A 16 -15.54 6.61 35.66
CA LYS A 16 -15.31 5.95 36.96
C LYS A 16 -14.67 4.58 36.76
N ALA A 17 -13.91 4.13 37.76
CA ALA A 17 -13.26 2.81 37.74
C ALA A 17 -14.25 1.63 37.56
N ALA A 18 -15.49 1.77 38.04
CA ALA A 18 -16.54 0.78 37.83
C ALA A 18 -16.94 0.67 36.35
N ASP A 19 -17.09 1.82 35.68
CA ASP A 19 -17.48 1.91 34.27
C ASP A 19 -16.36 1.36 33.38
N ILE A 20 -15.10 1.69 33.67
CA ILE A 20 -13.93 1.09 32.97
C ILE A 20 -13.95 -0.43 33.07
N LYS A 21 -14.26 -0.98 34.26
CA LYS A 21 -14.31 -2.42 34.48
C LYS A 21 -15.41 -3.08 33.64
N GLU A 22 -16.59 -2.46 33.56
CA GLU A 22 -17.71 -2.94 32.75
C GLU A 22 -17.41 -2.87 31.25
N MET A 23 -16.94 -1.72 30.76
CA MET A 23 -16.53 -1.53 29.37
C MET A 23 -15.43 -2.50 28.96
N THR A 24 -14.42 -2.70 29.82
CA THR A 24 -13.35 -3.69 29.62
C THR A 24 -13.92 -5.10 29.49
N ALA A 25 -14.80 -5.51 30.41
CA ALA A 25 -15.40 -6.84 30.38
C ALA A 25 -16.21 -7.07 29.08
N LYS A 26 -16.91 -6.03 28.61
CA LYS A 26 -17.66 -6.07 27.36
C LYS A 26 -16.76 -6.23 26.15
N ILE A 27 -15.66 -5.47 26.05
CA ILE A 27 -14.67 -5.58 24.97
C ILE A 27 -14.05 -6.99 24.96
N LEU A 28 -13.67 -7.52 26.13
CA LEU A 28 -13.06 -8.85 26.23
C LEU A 28 -14.02 -10.00 25.88
N GLY A 29 -15.33 -9.78 26.06
CA GLY A 29 -16.38 -10.74 25.72
C GLY A 29 -16.87 -10.65 24.28
N ALA A 30 -16.48 -9.62 23.53
CA ALA A 30 -16.92 -9.41 22.16
C ALA A 30 -16.07 -10.19 21.14
N PRO A 31 -16.67 -10.76 20.09
CA PRO A 31 -15.92 -11.41 19.02
C PRO A 31 -15.21 -10.40 18.11
N GLU A 32 -15.80 -9.21 17.95
CA GLU A 32 -15.30 -8.12 17.11
C GLU A 32 -14.96 -6.88 17.92
N SER A 33 -14.34 -5.89 17.27
CA SER A 33 -14.07 -4.60 17.90
C SER A 33 -15.35 -3.91 18.36
N ILE A 34 -15.22 -3.20 19.49
CA ILE A 34 -16.24 -2.31 19.99
C ILE A 34 -15.73 -0.88 19.85
N THR A 35 -16.59 0.00 19.35
CA THR A 35 -16.34 1.43 19.29
C THR A 35 -16.63 2.08 20.64
N VAL A 36 -15.83 3.08 21.02
CA VAL A 36 -16.11 3.90 22.20
C VAL A 36 -17.41 4.67 22.02
N THR A 37 -17.77 5.05 20.78
CA THR A 37 -19.11 5.60 20.48
C THR A 37 -20.21 4.70 21.05
N LYS A 38 -20.15 3.39 20.80
CA LYS A 38 -21.15 2.43 21.31
C LYS A 38 -21.09 2.28 22.83
N LEU A 39 -19.91 2.37 23.44
CA LEU A 39 -19.76 2.31 24.90
C LEU A 39 -20.36 3.54 25.58
N LEU A 40 -20.14 4.74 25.01
CA LEU A 40 -20.73 5.99 25.51
C LEU A 40 -22.25 5.98 25.42
N GLU A 41 -22.80 5.51 24.30
CA GLU A 41 -24.25 5.42 24.10
C GLU A 41 -24.89 4.45 25.11
N GLU A 42 -24.29 3.29 25.34
CA GLU A 42 -24.89 2.27 26.21
C GLU A 42 -24.68 2.54 27.71
N THR A 43 -23.57 3.16 28.12
CA THR A 43 -23.27 3.40 29.54
C THR A 43 -23.78 4.76 30.03
N TYR A 44 -23.77 5.79 29.17
CA TYR A 44 -24.06 7.17 29.57
C TYR A 44 -25.14 7.84 28.72
N GLU A 45 -25.73 7.16 27.73
CA GLU A 45 -26.69 7.75 26.78
C GLU A 45 -26.12 8.94 25.98
N ILE A 46 -24.79 8.98 25.83
CA ILE A 46 -24.07 10.04 25.11
C ILE A 46 -23.93 9.63 23.64
N THR A 47 -24.40 10.47 22.73
CA THR A 47 -24.39 10.24 21.28
C THR A 47 -23.48 11.26 20.57
N PRO A 48 -23.11 11.06 19.29
CA PRO A 48 -22.34 12.06 18.52
C PRO A 48 -23.00 13.45 18.43
N MET A 49 -24.29 13.57 18.73
CA MET A 49 -25.01 14.84 18.76
C MET A 49 -24.83 15.62 20.08
N SER A 50 -24.30 14.96 21.12
CA SER A 50 -24.01 15.58 22.42
C SER A 50 -22.85 16.56 22.30
N LYS A 51 -22.98 17.74 22.93
CA LYS A 51 -21.95 18.79 22.86
C LYS A 51 -20.59 18.37 23.45
N THR A 52 -20.62 17.54 24.49
CA THR A 52 -19.43 17.03 25.20
C THR A 52 -18.83 15.79 24.52
N PHE A 53 -19.48 15.24 23.49
CA PHE A 53 -19.09 13.97 22.86
C PHE A 53 -17.60 13.87 22.50
N PRO A 54 -16.95 14.88 21.90
CA PRO A 54 -15.53 14.79 21.57
C PRO A 54 -14.63 14.62 22.80
N ASP A 55 -14.95 15.31 23.91
CA ASP A 55 -14.19 15.23 25.15
C ASP A 55 -14.50 13.91 25.89
N ASP A 56 -15.77 13.49 25.92
CA ASP A 56 -16.19 12.22 26.51
C ASP A 56 -15.55 11.02 25.80
N MET A 57 -15.47 11.08 24.48
CA MET A 57 -14.78 10.11 23.63
C MET A 57 -13.30 10.01 24.00
N ALA A 58 -12.62 11.14 24.07
CA ALA A 58 -11.20 11.18 24.43
C ALA A 58 -10.97 10.61 25.84
N ASN A 59 -11.79 11.00 26.82
CA ASN A 59 -11.70 10.52 28.20
C ASN A 59 -11.85 9.00 28.29
N VAL A 60 -12.83 8.41 27.59
CA VAL A 60 -13.02 6.95 27.60
C VAL A 60 -11.90 6.22 26.85
N VAL A 61 -11.45 6.76 25.70
CA VAL A 61 -10.30 6.18 24.97
C VAL A 61 -9.06 6.15 25.86
N ASP A 62 -8.72 7.26 26.52
CA ASP A 62 -7.54 7.35 27.37
C ASP A 62 -7.67 6.43 28.59
N ALA A 63 -8.82 6.42 29.27
CA ALA A 63 -9.07 5.53 30.40
C ALA A 63 -8.97 4.04 30.04
N LEU A 64 -9.49 3.63 28.87
CA LEU A 64 -9.38 2.26 28.39
C LEU A 64 -7.94 1.89 28.01
N ARG A 65 -7.19 2.82 27.41
CA ARG A 65 -5.76 2.61 27.07
C ARG A 65 -4.91 2.48 28.33
N GLU A 66 -5.10 3.36 29.30
CA GLU A 66 -4.39 3.33 30.59
C GLU A 66 -4.69 2.07 31.40
N SER A 67 -5.85 1.44 31.19
CA SER A 67 -6.19 0.17 31.85
C SER A 67 -5.22 -0.97 31.51
N GLY A 68 -4.59 -0.95 30.33
CA GLY A 68 -3.70 -1.99 29.82
C GLY A 68 -4.35 -3.36 29.60
N LYS A 69 -5.68 -3.47 29.70
CA LYS A 69 -6.40 -4.76 29.62
C LYS A 69 -7.02 -5.04 28.26
N VAL A 70 -7.26 -3.99 27.49
CA VAL A 70 -7.86 -4.06 26.15
C VAL A 70 -6.90 -3.47 25.14
N TRP A 71 -7.02 -3.91 23.90
CA TRP A 71 -6.14 -3.49 22.83
C TRP A 71 -6.83 -2.39 22.01
N TRP A 72 -6.26 -1.20 22.03
CA TRP A 72 -6.66 -0.12 21.14
C TRP A 72 -6.15 -0.43 19.72
N VAL A 73 -7.07 -0.50 18.75
CA VAL A 73 -6.78 -0.82 17.33
C VAL A 73 -7.00 0.39 16.42
N GLY A 74 -6.86 1.59 16.98
CA GLY A 74 -6.96 2.85 16.25
C GLY A 74 -8.36 3.45 16.22
N GLY A 75 -8.42 4.75 15.92
CA GLY A 75 -9.66 5.50 15.99
C GLY A 75 -10.30 5.39 17.38
N ASP A 76 -11.58 5.07 17.41
CA ASP A 76 -12.35 4.81 18.63
C ASP A 76 -12.55 3.32 18.92
N ARG A 77 -11.74 2.42 18.34
CA ARG A 77 -11.99 0.96 18.41
C ARG A 77 -11.08 0.24 19.40
N PHE A 78 -11.67 -0.69 20.14
CA PHE A 78 -10.98 -1.59 21.06
C PHE A 78 -11.35 -3.05 20.81
N ARG A 79 -10.36 -3.92 20.98
CA ARG A 79 -10.51 -5.38 20.90
C ARG A 79 -9.93 -6.07 22.13
N LYS A 80 -10.21 -7.37 22.22
CA LYS A 80 -9.43 -8.28 23.04
C LYS A 80 -7.97 -8.30 22.55
N PRO A 81 -6.96 -8.25 23.45
CA PRO A 81 -5.57 -8.44 23.07
C PRO A 81 -5.36 -9.75 22.30
N GLU A 82 -4.42 -9.76 21.35
CA GLU A 82 -4.05 -10.96 20.56
C GLU A 82 -5.24 -11.59 19.79
N SER A 83 -6.27 -10.81 19.47
CA SER A 83 -7.43 -11.27 18.71
C SER A 83 -7.36 -10.97 17.22
N ALA A 84 -6.30 -10.28 16.77
CA ALA A 84 -6.06 -10.06 15.35
C ALA A 84 -5.58 -11.34 14.65
N PRO A 85 -5.85 -11.51 13.35
CA PRO A 85 -5.30 -12.61 12.58
C PRO A 85 -3.76 -12.56 12.51
N ASP A 86 -3.09 -13.70 12.68
CA ASP A 86 -1.61 -13.79 12.73
C ASP A 86 -0.93 -13.22 11.47
N PHE A 87 -1.57 -13.33 10.30
CA PHE A 87 -0.99 -12.93 9.02
C PHE A 87 -0.76 -11.42 8.88
N ILE A 88 -1.33 -10.58 9.76
CA ILE A 88 -1.17 -9.11 9.66
C ILE A 88 0.14 -8.61 10.26
N TYR A 89 0.88 -9.45 10.99
CA TYR A 89 2.08 -9.06 11.72
C TYR A 89 3.37 -9.18 10.90
N SER A 90 3.33 -9.80 9.73
CA SER A 90 4.51 -10.00 8.88
C SER A 90 4.25 -9.62 7.43
N VAL A 91 5.32 -9.27 6.73
CA VAL A 91 5.29 -9.11 5.28
C VAL A 91 5.30 -10.51 4.64
N PRO A 92 4.33 -10.86 3.78
CA PRO A 92 4.32 -12.15 3.10
C PRO A 92 5.60 -12.41 2.28
N ASP A 93 6.10 -13.66 2.31
CA ASP A 93 7.31 -14.09 1.60
C ASP A 93 7.36 -13.69 0.11
N PRO A 94 6.25 -13.71 -0.67
CA PRO A 94 6.29 -13.31 -2.07
C PRO A 94 6.72 -11.86 -2.33
N PHE A 95 6.72 -10.97 -1.32
CA PHE A 95 7.22 -9.61 -1.46
C PHE A 95 8.75 -9.50 -1.41
N GLN A 96 9.45 -10.54 -0.94
CA GLN A 96 10.91 -10.54 -0.88
C GLN A 96 11.51 -10.49 -2.29
N PHE A 97 12.54 -9.67 -2.48
CA PHE A 97 13.19 -9.55 -3.79
C PHE A 97 13.99 -10.80 -4.12
N VAL A 98 13.91 -11.20 -5.39
CA VAL A 98 14.70 -12.32 -5.92
C VAL A 98 16.01 -11.76 -6.45
N VAL A 99 17.10 -12.08 -5.75
CA VAL A 99 18.46 -11.70 -6.16
C VAL A 99 19.00 -12.75 -7.12
N SER A 100 19.38 -12.34 -8.32
CA SER A 100 20.09 -13.22 -9.26
C SER A 100 21.58 -13.30 -8.92
N SER A 101 22.15 -14.50 -9.04
CA SER A 101 23.60 -14.72 -8.98
C SER A 101 24.25 -14.77 -10.37
N ALA A 102 23.52 -14.39 -11.42
CA ALA A 102 24.01 -14.44 -12.79
C ALA A 102 25.19 -13.47 -13.01
N VAL A 103 26.23 -13.99 -13.65
CA VAL A 103 27.44 -13.27 -14.03
C VAL A 103 27.64 -13.34 -15.54
N ASP A 104 28.33 -12.35 -16.09
CA ASP A 104 28.73 -12.32 -17.50
C ASP A 104 29.96 -13.19 -17.77
N GLU A 105 30.45 -13.18 -19.01
CA GLU A 105 31.64 -13.94 -19.43
C GLU A 105 32.94 -13.48 -18.73
N GLU A 106 32.97 -12.26 -18.20
CA GLU A 106 34.09 -11.71 -17.42
C GLU A 106 33.97 -12.08 -15.92
N GLY A 107 32.89 -12.75 -15.52
CA GLY A 107 32.58 -13.08 -14.13
C GLY A 107 32.00 -11.91 -13.33
N GLU A 108 31.62 -10.83 -14.00
CA GLU A 108 31.02 -9.66 -13.36
C GLU A 108 29.50 -9.84 -13.21
N PRO A 109 28.88 -9.36 -12.11
CA PRO A 109 27.43 -9.47 -11.94
C PRO A 109 26.65 -8.79 -13.08
N ILE A 110 25.66 -9.49 -13.64
CA ILE A 110 24.79 -8.94 -14.68
C ILE A 110 23.79 -7.94 -14.08
N ASP A 111 23.20 -8.31 -12.94
CA ASP A 111 22.18 -7.55 -12.25
C ASP A 111 22.83 -6.57 -11.26
N VAL A 112 23.07 -5.34 -11.72
CA VAL A 112 23.71 -4.29 -10.91
C VAL A 112 22.81 -3.05 -10.79
N GLU A 113 22.80 -2.46 -9.59
CA GLU A 113 22.16 -1.17 -9.36
C GLU A 113 23.12 -0.01 -9.62
N LEU A 114 22.62 1.07 -10.22
CA LEU A 114 23.33 2.34 -10.36
C LEU A 114 22.96 3.31 -9.22
N THR A 115 23.90 4.20 -8.91
CA THR A 115 23.66 5.41 -8.15
C THR A 115 22.79 6.38 -8.94
N ASP A 116 22.24 7.39 -8.27
CA ASP A 116 21.40 8.40 -8.90
C ASP A 116 22.11 9.16 -10.03
N GLU A 117 23.43 9.34 -9.95
CA GLU A 117 24.23 9.98 -11.01
C GLU A 117 24.30 9.13 -12.29
N GLY A 118 24.12 7.82 -12.17
CA GLY A 118 24.04 6.90 -13.31
C GLY A 118 22.71 6.94 -14.06
N LEU A 119 21.66 7.54 -13.46
CA LEU A 119 20.30 7.55 -14.00
C LEU A 119 19.93 8.92 -14.60
N SER A 120 19.05 8.90 -15.60
CA SER A 120 18.50 10.14 -16.16
C SER A 120 17.61 10.87 -15.14
N THR A 121 17.50 12.20 -15.24
CA THR A 121 16.68 12.99 -14.31
C THR A 121 15.20 12.62 -14.36
N SER A 122 14.67 12.27 -15.53
CA SER A 122 13.29 11.79 -15.68
C SER A 122 13.07 10.46 -14.96
N LEU A 123 14.01 9.51 -15.12
CA LEU A 123 13.91 8.21 -14.46
C LEU A 123 14.00 8.33 -12.94
N ARG A 124 14.89 9.18 -12.42
CA ARG A 124 14.97 9.47 -10.98
C ARG A 124 13.65 9.97 -10.40
N LYS A 125 12.94 10.86 -11.12
CA LYS A 125 11.62 11.33 -10.70
C LYS A 125 10.57 10.22 -10.70
N LEU A 126 10.65 9.29 -11.65
CA LEU A 126 9.76 8.13 -11.71
C LEU A 126 10.02 7.15 -10.57
N LEU A 127 11.27 7.00 -10.11
CA LEU A 127 11.59 6.12 -8.97
C LEU A 127 10.92 6.56 -7.66
N THR A 128 10.57 7.83 -7.51
CA THR A 128 9.83 8.33 -6.34
C THR A 128 8.32 8.33 -6.54
N HIS A 129 7.84 7.91 -7.72
CA HIS A 129 6.41 7.87 -8.02
C HIS A 129 5.72 6.75 -7.23
N PRO A 130 4.54 6.95 -6.60
CA PRO A 130 3.89 5.93 -5.79
C PRO A 130 3.58 4.62 -6.54
N LEU A 131 3.31 4.70 -7.85
CA LEU A 131 3.10 3.51 -8.69
C LEU A 131 4.40 2.73 -8.99
N ALA A 132 5.57 3.37 -8.84
CA ALA A 132 6.87 2.71 -8.98
C ALA A 132 7.34 2.05 -7.67
N THR A 133 6.76 2.43 -6.53
CA THR A 133 7.13 1.92 -5.21
C THR A 133 6.16 0.84 -4.75
N ASP A 134 6.59 0.06 -3.76
CA ASP A 134 5.83 -1.08 -3.25
C ASP A 134 6.40 -1.56 -1.90
N VAL A 135 5.85 -2.60 -1.29
CA VAL A 135 6.32 -3.17 -0.02
C VAL A 135 7.79 -3.58 -0.13
N LEU A 136 8.60 -3.19 0.87
CA LEU A 136 10.06 -3.32 0.90
C LEU A 136 10.81 -2.50 -0.17
N ASP A 137 10.11 -1.78 -1.05
CA ASP A 137 10.65 -0.95 -2.12
C ASP A 137 10.04 0.46 -2.10
N GLU A 138 10.10 1.14 -0.95
CA GLU A 138 9.59 2.50 -0.81
C GLU A 138 10.51 3.37 0.04
N ASP A 139 10.38 4.68 -0.15
CA ASP A 139 11.05 5.68 0.67
C ASP A 139 10.00 6.41 1.53
N SER A 140 10.38 6.81 2.74
CA SER A 140 9.51 7.66 3.56
C SER A 140 9.33 9.02 2.92
N LEU A 141 8.09 9.37 2.60
CA LEU A 141 7.74 10.68 2.05
C LEU A 141 7.23 11.62 3.15
N PRO A 142 7.53 12.92 3.10
CA PRO A 142 6.94 13.88 4.02
C PRO A 142 5.42 13.96 3.81
N ALA A 143 4.69 14.26 4.88
CA ALA A 143 3.26 14.52 4.78
C ALA A 143 2.99 15.70 3.83
N PRO A 144 1.95 15.61 2.97
CA PRO A 144 1.59 16.72 2.10
C PRO A 144 1.07 17.90 2.92
N LYS A 145 1.21 19.13 2.39
CA LYS A 145 0.67 20.34 3.03
C LYS A 145 -0.84 20.30 3.23
N THR A 146 -1.54 19.63 2.32
CA THR A 146 -2.99 19.45 2.36
C THR A 146 -3.26 17.97 2.18
N MET A 147 -3.92 17.37 3.16
CA MET A 147 -4.32 15.97 3.09
C MET A 147 -5.56 15.85 2.20
N PRO A 148 -5.53 15.02 1.14
CA PRO A 148 -6.74 14.75 0.37
C PRO A 148 -7.76 13.95 1.21
N ALA A 149 -9.04 14.24 1.00
CA ALA A 149 -10.13 13.46 1.61
C ALA A 149 -10.35 12.11 0.89
N THR A 150 -10.11 12.09 -0.43
CA THR A 150 -10.24 10.92 -1.29
C THR A 150 -8.90 10.58 -1.92
N LEU A 151 -8.53 9.29 -1.89
CA LEU A 151 -7.36 8.76 -2.57
C LEU A 151 -7.79 7.89 -3.75
N ARG A 152 -7.18 8.13 -4.91
CA ARG A 152 -7.26 7.25 -6.08
C ARG A 152 -6.06 6.30 -6.05
N LEU A 153 -6.34 5.00 -6.02
CA LEU A 153 -5.39 3.94 -5.74
C LEU A 153 -5.41 2.89 -6.85
N VAL A 154 -4.26 2.29 -7.15
CA VAL A 154 -4.13 1.30 -8.24
C VAL A 154 -3.65 -0.03 -7.70
N LEU A 155 -4.46 -1.07 -7.92
CA LEU A 155 -4.18 -2.44 -7.52
C LEU A 155 -3.17 -3.10 -8.47
N LYS A 156 -2.09 -3.66 -7.93
CA LYS A 156 -1.13 -4.48 -8.67
C LYS A 156 -1.45 -5.97 -8.48
N SER A 157 -1.03 -6.81 -9.42
CA SER A 157 -1.33 -8.26 -9.45
C SER A 157 -1.01 -9.00 -8.14
N ILE A 158 0.19 -8.84 -7.59
CA ILE A 158 0.62 -9.53 -6.36
C ILE A 158 -0.28 -9.20 -5.16
N HIS A 159 -0.77 -7.96 -5.10
CA HIS A 159 -1.68 -7.52 -4.04
C HIS A 159 -3.06 -8.12 -4.17
N ARG A 160 -3.54 -8.28 -5.41
CA ARG A 160 -4.79 -8.99 -5.70
C ARG A 160 -4.70 -10.45 -5.23
N GLU A 161 -3.60 -11.13 -5.57
CA GLU A 161 -3.38 -12.54 -5.23
C GLU A 161 -3.28 -12.78 -3.71
N LEU A 162 -2.68 -11.84 -2.98
CA LEU A 162 -2.45 -11.96 -1.53
C LEU A 162 -3.54 -11.30 -0.68
N GLY A 163 -4.49 -10.57 -1.26
CA GLY A 163 -5.50 -9.83 -0.50
C GLY A 163 -4.90 -8.69 0.32
N THR A 164 -3.92 -7.99 -0.22
CA THR A 164 -3.18 -6.92 0.46
C THR A 164 -3.20 -5.61 -0.34
N PHE A 165 -2.72 -4.50 0.23
CA PHE A 165 -2.50 -3.25 -0.53
C PHE A 165 -1.39 -2.39 0.10
N PRO A 166 -0.44 -1.85 -0.68
CA PRO A 166 0.75 -1.21 -0.12
C PRO A 166 0.44 0.22 0.35
N LEU A 167 0.95 0.60 1.53
CA LEU A 167 0.75 1.94 2.07
C LEU A 167 1.56 3.01 1.32
N CYS A 168 2.45 2.63 0.40
CA CYS A 168 3.26 3.55 -0.40
C CYS A 168 2.42 4.45 -1.33
N GLN A 169 1.20 4.00 -1.70
CA GLN A 169 0.25 4.79 -2.48
C GLN A 169 -0.60 5.75 -1.62
N MET A 170 -0.53 5.61 -0.30
CA MET A 170 -1.24 6.47 0.64
C MET A 170 -0.29 7.55 1.17
N PRO A 171 -0.63 8.86 1.07
CA PRO A 171 0.21 9.91 1.61
C PRO A 171 0.48 9.72 3.11
N THR A 172 1.71 10.01 3.53
CA THR A 172 2.10 9.99 4.95
C THR A 172 1.14 10.85 5.78
N GLY A 173 0.55 10.26 6.83
CA GLY A 173 -0.45 10.90 7.68
C GLY A 173 -1.90 10.74 7.21
N PHE A 174 -2.16 10.02 6.11
CA PHE A 174 -3.53 9.69 5.72
C PHE A 174 -4.21 8.80 6.76
N LEU A 175 -3.50 7.75 7.22
CA LEU A 175 -3.85 6.97 8.41
C LEU A 175 -3.22 7.58 9.67
N GLY A 176 -3.81 7.30 10.83
CA GLY A 176 -3.22 7.70 12.11
C GLY A 176 -1.83 7.09 12.31
N ALA A 177 -0.95 7.74 13.07
CA ALA A 177 0.41 7.23 13.32
C ALA A 177 0.48 6.15 14.40
N GLU A 178 -0.55 6.10 15.26
CA GLU A 178 -0.69 5.15 16.37
C GLU A 178 -2.15 4.67 16.44
N PRO A 179 -2.37 3.41 16.85
CA PRO A 179 -1.36 2.36 17.07
C PRO A 179 -0.73 1.90 15.73
N LYS A 180 0.37 1.13 15.78
CA LYS A 180 1.03 0.58 14.57
C LYS A 180 0.20 -0.44 13.80
N ILE A 181 -0.69 -1.15 14.49
CA ILE A 181 -1.66 -2.04 13.89
C ILE A 181 -3.05 -1.43 14.08
N GLN A 182 -3.73 -1.13 12.98
CA GLN A 182 -5.05 -0.50 13.00
C GLN A 182 -6.08 -1.36 12.32
N GLU A 183 -7.26 -1.46 12.93
CA GLU A 183 -8.45 -2.00 12.30
C GLU A 183 -9.13 -0.88 11.52
N LEU A 184 -9.40 -1.14 10.24
CA LEU A 184 -10.09 -0.23 9.32
C LEU A 184 -11.37 -0.91 8.85
N ILE A 185 -12.44 -0.13 8.66
CA ILE A 185 -13.66 -0.59 8.00
C ILE A 185 -13.81 0.14 6.67
N PHE A 186 -13.92 -0.61 5.59
CA PHE A 186 -14.27 -0.08 4.28
C PHE A 186 -15.75 -0.37 4.00
N ILE A 187 -16.44 0.60 3.39
CA ILE A 187 -17.86 0.51 3.07
C ILE A 187 -18.02 0.77 1.58
N ASP A 188 -18.51 -0.22 0.84
CA ASP A 188 -18.71 -0.06 -0.59
C ASP A 188 -19.98 0.75 -0.93
N THR A 189 -20.17 1.03 -2.23
CA THR A 189 -21.35 1.76 -2.73
C THR A 189 -22.69 1.07 -2.49
N GLN A 190 -22.70 -0.22 -2.11
CA GLN A 190 -23.89 -0.99 -1.75
C GLN A 190 -24.10 -1.06 -0.23
N GLY A 191 -23.22 -0.45 0.56
CA GLY A 191 -23.24 -0.47 2.02
C GLY A 191 -22.66 -1.75 2.63
N ARG A 192 -21.97 -2.60 1.84
CA ARG A 192 -21.27 -3.78 2.37
C ARG A 192 -20.02 -3.31 3.10
N GLU A 193 -19.82 -3.83 4.31
CA GLU A 193 -18.62 -3.54 5.11
C GLU A 193 -17.57 -4.63 4.90
N LEU A 194 -16.30 -4.21 4.81
CA LEU A 194 -15.14 -5.07 4.86
C LEU A 194 -14.19 -4.59 5.94
N GLN A 195 -13.85 -5.48 6.87
CA GLN A 195 -12.78 -5.23 7.84
C GLN A 195 -11.43 -5.45 7.17
N ALA A 196 -10.58 -4.43 7.21
CA ALA A 196 -9.20 -4.49 6.78
C ALA A 196 -8.26 -4.17 7.95
N TRP A 197 -7.01 -4.59 7.83
CA TRP A 197 -5.99 -4.33 8.84
C TRP A 197 -4.83 -3.56 8.24
N ALA A 198 -4.44 -2.46 8.85
CA ALA A 198 -3.24 -1.71 8.48
C ALA A 198 -2.10 -2.05 9.44
N ASN A 199 -0.97 -2.48 8.90
CA ASN A 199 0.28 -2.56 9.63
C ASN A 199 1.22 -1.46 9.12
N LEU A 200 1.45 -0.46 9.98
CA LEU A 200 2.28 0.69 9.63
C LEU A 200 3.78 0.37 9.59
N GLU A 201 4.22 -0.67 10.30
CA GLU A 201 5.62 -1.13 10.29
C GLU A 201 5.92 -1.97 9.05
N ALA A 202 5.04 -2.92 8.72
CA ALA A 202 5.10 -3.70 7.48
C ALA A 202 4.69 -2.89 6.24
N ARG A 203 4.12 -1.69 6.44
CA ARG A 203 3.66 -0.77 5.40
C ARG A 203 2.62 -1.38 4.44
N LEU A 204 1.71 -2.17 5.00
CA LEU A 204 0.79 -3.02 4.24
C LEU A 204 -0.61 -3.02 4.85
N LEU A 205 -1.63 -3.01 3.98
CA LEU A 205 -3.01 -3.37 4.31
C LEU A 205 -3.25 -4.85 4.04
N TYR A 206 -4.08 -5.49 4.85
CA TYR A 206 -4.42 -6.91 4.78
C TYR A 206 -5.93 -7.12 4.81
N ASN A 207 -6.35 -8.36 4.52
CA ASN A 207 -7.73 -8.83 4.54
C ASN A 207 -8.62 -8.18 3.48
N LEU A 208 -8.07 -8.00 2.26
CA LEU A 208 -8.76 -7.37 1.13
C LEU A 208 -9.18 -8.36 0.04
N ILE A 209 -8.93 -9.66 0.25
CA ILE A 209 -9.05 -10.68 -0.80
C ILE A 209 -10.47 -10.81 -1.35
N ASP A 210 -11.48 -10.71 -0.48
CA ASP A 210 -12.89 -10.86 -0.86
C ASP A 210 -13.29 -9.81 -1.89
N TRP A 211 -12.91 -8.54 -1.69
CA TRP A 211 -13.20 -7.48 -2.65
C TRP A 211 -12.26 -7.51 -3.85
N TRP A 212 -11.01 -7.93 -3.69
CA TRP A 212 -10.05 -8.00 -4.80
C TRP A 212 -10.44 -9.03 -5.86
N PHE A 213 -11.09 -10.13 -5.46
CA PHE A 213 -11.59 -11.15 -6.39
C PHE A 213 -12.91 -10.79 -7.07
N GLU A 214 -13.63 -9.77 -6.61
CA GLU A 214 -14.78 -9.23 -7.34
C GLU A 214 -14.36 -8.47 -8.62
N GLN A 215 -13.11 -8.06 -8.70
CA GLN A 215 -12.58 -7.29 -9.83
C GLN A 215 -11.95 -8.21 -10.90
N PRO A 216 -12.47 -8.21 -12.15
CA PRO A 216 -11.88 -8.98 -13.26
C PRO A 216 -10.51 -8.48 -13.70
N VAL A 217 -10.17 -7.21 -13.45
CA VAL A 217 -8.86 -6.65 -13.80
C VAL A 217 -7.81 -7.10 -12.78
N GLU A 218 -6.88 -7.95 -13.22
CA GLU A 218 -5.86 -8.52 -12.32
C GLU A 218 -4.77 -7.53 -11.90
N SER A 219 -4.36 -6.65 -12.80
CA SER A 219 -3.40 -5.57 -12.55
C SER A 219 -3.90 -4.28 -13.19
N GLY A 220 -3.73 -3.18 -12.48
CA GLY A 220 -4.15 -1.85 -12.92
C GLY A 220 -5.60 -1.51 -12.57
N ALA A 221 -6.31 -2.34 -11.80
CA ALA A 221 -7.64 -1.96 -11.32
C ALA A 221 -7.55 -0.72 -10.42
N VAL A 222 -8.49 0.20 -10.59
CA VAL A 222 -8.48 1.47 -9.85
C VAL A 222 -9.65 1.54 -8.91
N PHE A 223 -9.40 1.98 -7.68
CA PHE A 223 -10.43 2.26 -6.71
C PHE A 223 -10.14 3.55 -5.96
N ASN A 224 -11.19 4.11 -5.37
CA ASN A 224 -11.13 5.28 -4.52
C ASN A 224 -11.45 4.87 -3.07
N ILE A 225 -10.71 5.46 -2.13
CA ILE A 225 -11.07 5.47 -0.71
C ILE A 225 -11.30 6.89 -0.23
N THR A 226 -12.42 7.15 0.43
CA THR A 226 -12.80 8.47 0.95
C THR A 226 -12.95 8.43 2.46
N LYS A 227 -12.34 9.39 3.16
CA LYS A 227 -12.51 9.55 4.61
C LYS A 227 -13.98 9.86 4.95
N THR A 228 -14.50 9.17 5.96
CA THR A 228 -15.80 9.52 6.55
C THR A 228 -15.60 10.41 7.79
N ASP A 229 -16.72 10.82 8.39
CA ASP A 229 -16.76 11.44 9.71
C ASP A 229 -16.41 10.46 10.85
N ARG A 230 -16.58 9.14 10.61
CA ARG A 230 -16.25 8.08 11.56
C ARG A 230 -14.76 7.71 11.48
N PRO A 231 -14.06 7.64 12.62
CA PRO A 231 -12.64 7.31 12.63
C PRO A 231 -12.39 5.88 12.12
N ASN A 232 -11.34 5.70 11.31
CA ASN A 232 -10.97 4.44 10.68
C ASN A 232 -12.07 3.78 9.82
N VAL A 233 -13.09 4.55 9.41
CA VAL A 233 -14.11 4.11 8.46
C VAL A 233 -13.95 4.90 7.16
N PHE A 234 -13.91 4.19 6.04
CA PHE A 234 -13.73 4.77 4.72
C PHE A 234 -14.80 4.28 3.75
N GLU A 235 -15.26 5.15 2.87
CA GLU A 235 -16.05 4.74 1.71
C GLU A 235 -15.11 4.19 0.64
N PHE A 236 -15.56 3.16 -0.07
CA PHE A 236 -14.82 2.46 -1.11
C PHE A 236 -15.63 2.42 -2.41
N ALA A 237 -14.98 2.71 -3.53
CA ALA A 237 -15.61 2.60 -4.85
C ALA A 237 -14.60 2.20 -5.93
N TRP A 238 -14.95 1.19 -6.73
CA TRP A 238 -14.22 0.89 -7.96
C TRP A 238 -14.42 1.98 -9.02
N GLU A 239 -13.39 2.26 -9.80
CA GLU A 239 -13.53 2.97 -11.08
C GLU A 239 -13.74 1.98 -12.23
N ASP A 240 -14.48 2.40 -13.25
CA ASP A 240 -14.75 1.56 -14.43
C ASP A 240 -13.51 1.37 -15.32
N GLN A 241 -12.55 2.30 -15.26
CA GLN A 241 -11.37 2.31 -16.10
C GLN A 241 -10.14 1.87 -15.32
N ALA A 242 -9.41 0.90 -15.88
CA ALA A 242 -8.11 0.52 -15.39
C ALA A 242 -7.07 1.63 -15.65
N ASP A 243 -6.03 1.67 -14.82
CA ASP A 243 -4.90 2.56 -15.00
C ASP A 243 -4.13 2.18 -16.28
N PRO A 244 -3.92 3.10 -17.24
CA PRO A 244 -3.35 2.76 -18.53
C PRO A 244 -1.88 2.31 -18.46
N LEU A 245 -1.16 2.62 -17.38
CA LEU A 245 0.25 2.27 -17.22
C LEU A 245 0.45 0.94 -16.49
N LEU A 246 -0.46 0.59 -15.58
CA LEU A 246 -0.40 -0.65 -14.80
C LEU A 246 -1.39 -1.73 -15.26
N PHE A 247 -2.28 -1.42 -16.21
CA PHE A 247 -3.18 -2.39 -16.80
C PHE A 247 -2.41 -3.45 -17.58
N ILE A 248 -2.58 -4.71 -17.19
CA ILE A 248 -2.06 -5.86 -17.92
C ILE A 248 -3.25 -6.69 -18.37
N SER A 249 -3.40 -6.85 -19.69
CA SER A 249 -4.50 -7.66 -20.24
C SER A 249 -4.41 -9.12 -19.78
N PRO A 250 -5.53 -9.86 -19.68
CA PRO A 250 -5.51 -11.27 -19.29
C PRO A 250 -4.59 -12.13 -20.17
N GLN A 251 -4.58 -11.89 -21.48
CA GLN A 251 -3.68 -12.59 -22.40
C GLN A 251 -2.20 -12.30 -22.10
N ARG A 252 -1.87 -11.05 -21.77
CA ARG A 252 -0.50 -10.68 -21.41
C ARG A 252 -0.10 -11.25 -20.05
N MET A 253 -1.01 -11.25 -19.07
CA MET A 253 -0.77 -11.90 -17.77
C MET A 253 -0.41 -13.37 -17.93
N GLU A 254 -1.12 -14.11 -18.78
CA GLU A 254 -0.80 -15.52 -19.03
C GLU A 254 0.59 -15.69 -19.65
N GLN A 255 0.94 -14.88 -20.65
CA GLN A 255 2.31 -14.88 -21.23
C GLN A 255 3.39 -14.59 -20.19
N LEU A 256 3.14 -13.65 -19.27
CA LEU A 256 4.08 -13.32 -18.20
C LEU A 256 4.23 -14.49 -17.21
N ARG A 257 3.15 -15.21 -16.89
CA ARG A 257 3.18 -16.44 -16.08
C ARG A 257 3.93 -17.58 -16.78
N GLU A 258 3.77 -17.72 -18.09
CA GLU A 258 4.56 -18.67 -18.88
C GLU A 258 6.06 -18.32 -18.80
N ILE A 259 6.43 -17.03 -18.93
CA ILE A 259 7.81 -16.57 -18.77
C ILE A 259 8.30 -16.86 -17.33
N GLN A 260 7.50 -16.55 -16.32
CA GLN A 260 7.82 -16.83 -14.91
C GLN A 260 8.17 -18.30 -14.69
N SER A 261 7.38 -19.23 -15.24
CA SER A 261 7.57 -20.67 -15.06
C SER A 261 8.91 -21.19 -15.61
N ARG A 262 9.50 -20.48 -16.58
CA ARG A 262 10.80 -20.79 -17.20
C ARG A 262 11.91 -19.78 -16.85
N SER A 263 11.65 -18.90 -15.88
CA SER A 263 12.58 -17.82 -15.51
C SER A 263 13.65 -18.24 -14.51
N ASP A 264 13.63 -19.49 -14.05
CA ASP A 264 14.67 -19.99 -13.17
C ASP A 264 16.03 -19.95 -13.87
N GLY A 265 17.06 -19.52 -13.14
CA GLY A 265 18.40 -19.27 -13.68
C GLY A 265 18.56 -18.04 -14.59
N MET A 266 17.47 -17.37 -15.01
CA MET A 266 17.57 -16.11 -15.76
C MET A 266 18.04 -14.96 -14.87
N SER A 267 18.79 -14.02 -15.45
CA SER A 267 19.02 -12.71 -14.82
C SER A 267 17.78 -11.81 -14.95
N THR A 268 17.71 -10.77 -14.14
CA THR A 268 16.66 -9.74 -14.28
C THR A 268 16.80 -9.01 -15.62
N LYS A 269 18.02 -8.86 -16.14
CA LYS A 269 18.25 -8.38 -17.52
C LYS A 269 17.58 -9.27 -18.56
N ASP A 270 17.69 -10.60 -18.44
CA ASP A 270 17.08 -11.52 -19.42
C ASP A 270 15.55 -11.45 -19.34
N VAL A 271 15.00 -11.36 -18.12
CA VAL A 271 13.55 -11.12 -17.90
C VAL A 271 13.12 -9.80 -18.54
N LEU A 272 13.91 -8.74 -18.37
CA LEU A 272 13.65 -7.44 -18.97
C LEU A 272 13.68 -7.48 -20.50
N ILE A 273 14.56 -8.30 -21.11
CA ILE A 273 14.58 -8.53 -22.56
C ILE A 273 13.27 -9.18 -23.02
N GLU A 274 12.81 -10.24 -22.36
CA GLU A 274 11.54 -10.92 -22.69
C GLU A 274 10.32 -9.97 -22.57
N VAL A 275 10.29 -9.14 -21.52
CA VAL A 275 9.27 -8.11 -21.35
C VAL A 275 9.32 -7.11 -22.50
N MET A 276 10.49 -6.54 -22.78
CA MET A 276 10.64 -5.48 -23.77
C MET A 276 10.49 -5.96 -25.22
N ALA A 277 10.77 -7.23 -25.51
CA ALA A 277 10.57 -7.82 -26.83
C ALA A 277 9.09 -7.82 -27.27
N HIS A 278 8.16 -7.87 -26.31
CA HIS A 278 6.72 -7.70 -26.57
C HIS A 278 6.38 -6.29 -27.06
N TRP A 279 7.01 -5.29 -26.45
CA TRP A 279 6.73 -3.87 -26.66
C TRP A 279 7.53 -3.29 -27.85
N HIS A 280 7.17 -3.68 -29.08
CA HIS A 280 7.84 -3.22 -30.31
C HIS A 280 7.83 -1.69 -30.52
N LYS A 281 6.83 -0.98 -29.98
CA LYS A 281 6.77 0.50 -29.96
C LYS A 281 7.40 1.13 -28.72
N GLY A 282 7.98 0.31 -27.86
CA GLY A 282 8.44 0.67 -26.53
C GLY A 282 7.31 0.71 -25.50
N ALA A 283 7.70 0.78 -24.23
CA ALA A 283 6.80 0.94 -23.08
C ALA A 283 7.32 1.95 -22.06
N ASP A 284 6.41 2.52 -21.27
CA ASP A 284 6.73 3.38 -20.13
C ASP A 284 7.39 2.56 -19.01
N PHE A 285 8.24 3.22 -18.21
CA PHE A 285 8.95 2.56 -17.11
C PHE A 285 8.01 1.86 -16.13
N LEU A 286 6.86 2.46 -15.80
CA LEU A 286 5.90 1.87 -14.87
C LEU A 286 5.29 0.57 -15.42
N THR A 287 4.95 0.55 -16.71
CA THR A 287 4.46 -0.65 -17.40
C THR A 287 5.50 -1.76 -17.39
N ILE A 288 6.75 -1.42 -17.72
CA ILE A 288 7.87 -2.38 -17.72
C ILE A 288 8.08 -2.94 -16.31
N LEU A 289 8.11 -2.07 -15.30
CA LEU A 289 8.31 -2.48 -13.91
C LEU A 289 7.16 -3.38 -13.41
N ALA A 290 5.92 -3.10 -13.80
CA ALA A 290 4.77 -3.92 -13.46
C ALA A 290 4.89 -5.32 -14.06
N GLU A 291 5.18 -5.43 -15.37
CA GLU A 291 5.33 -6.72 -16.03
C GLU A 291 6.53 -7.53 -15.53
N VAL A 292 7.68 -6.88 -15.28
CA VAL A 292 8.84 -7.54 -14.67
C VAL A 292 8.46 -8.11 -13.31
N ASN A 293 7.73 -7.36 -12.47
CA ASN A 293 7.31 -7.82 -11.14
C ASN A 293 6.23 -8.91 -11.14
N VAL A 294 5.52 -9.14 -12.27
CA VAL A 294 4.71 -10.36 -12.44
C VAL A 294 5.61 -11.59 -12.56
N ILE A 295 6.71 -11.46 -13.32
CA ILE A 295 7.64 -12.58 -13.58
C ILE A 295 8.52 -12.83 -12.35
N ARG A 296 9.18 -11.78 -11.85
CA ARG A 296 10.14 -11.83 -10.78
C ARG A 296 10.10 -10.55 -9.97
N ARG A 297 9.98 -10.70 -8.66
CA ARG A 297 10.02 -9.56 -7.74
C ARG A 297 11.39 -8.89 -7.77
N SER A 298 11.45 -7.68 -8.30
CA SER A 298 12.68 -6.89 -8.50
C SER A 298 12.49 -5.45 -8.03
N THR A 299 13.54 -4.84 -7.47
CA THR A 299 13.49 -3.43 -7.05
C THR A 299 13.33 -2.51 -8.25
N ARG A 300 12.59 -1.40 -8.07
CA ARG A 300 12.45 -0.34 -9.08
C ARG A 300 13.80 0.20 -9.53
N ARG A 301 14.77 0.25 -8.61
CA ARG A 301 16.13 0.74 -8.88
C ARG A 301 16.89 -0.24 -9.76
N LEU A 302 16.81 -1.55 -9.52
CA LEU A 302 17.46 -2.54 -10.37
C LEU A 302 16.94 -2.44 -11.80
N VAL A 303 15.62 -2.46 -12.01
CA VAL A 303 15.02 -2.35 -13.36
C VAL A 303 15.46 -1.06 -14.06
N ALA A 304 15.42 0.09 -13.36
CA ALA A 304 15.88 1.38 -13.89
C ALA A 304 17.38 1.39 -14.24
N SER A 305 18.19 0.69 -13.44
CA SER A 305 19.64 0.57 -13.64
C SER A 305 19.95 -0.26 -14.87
N LEU A 306 19.26 -1.38 -15.07
CA LEU A 306 19.42 -2.24 -16.23
C LEU A 306 18.99 -1.54 -17.53
N LEU A 307 17.83 -0.88 -17.51
CA LEU A 307 17.38 -0.04 -18.62
C LEU A 307 18.40 1.04 -18.99
N SER A 308 19.07 1.64 -17.99
CA SER A 308 20.01 2.74 -18.20
C SER A 308 21.43 2.30 -18.57
N SER A 309 21.80 1.04 -18.33
CA SER A 309 23.19 0.57 -18.44
C SER A 309 23.46 -0.39 -19.58
N TYR A 310 22.48 -1.13 -20.07
CA TYR A 310 22.67 -2.04 -21.21
C TYR A 310 22.34 -1.37 -22.53
N GLN A 311 23.22 -1.52 -23.53
CA GLN A 311 23.10 -0.80 -24.81
C GLN A 311 21.92 -1.24 -25.68
N CYS A 312 21.33 -2.40 -25.38
CA CYS A 312 20.11 -2.88 -26.04
C CYS A 312 18.86 -2.12 -25.59
N PHE A 313 18.91 -1.37 -24.50
CA PHE A 313 17.82 -0.52 -24.04
C PHE A 313 18.13 0.95 -24.30
N TYR A 314 17.14 1.71 -24.74
CA TYR A 314 17.32 3.14 -24.99
C TYR A 314 16.00 3.89 -24.96
N GLN A 315 16.06 5.18 -24.62
CA GLN A 315 14.98 6.13 -24.84
C GLN A 315 15.33 7.01 -26.04
N ARG A 316 14.34 7.35 -26.86
CA ARG A 316 14.49 8.39 -27.88
C ARG A 316 14.45 9.76 -27.21
N SER A 317 15.17 10.74 -27.75
CA SER A 317 15.16 12.10 -27.23
C SER A 317 13.72 12.65 -27.14
N GLY A 318 13.34 13.14 -25.96
CA GLY A 318 11.99 13.67 -25.70
C GLY A 318 10.88 12.64 -25.51
N SER A 319 11.19 11.33 -25.57
CA SER A 319 10.21 10.25 -25.34
C SER A 319 10.33 9.71 -23.91
N PRO A 320 9.21 9.50 -23.18
CA PRO A 320 9.24 8.81 -21.88
C PRO A 320 9.41 7.28 -22.03
N VAL A 321 9.20 6.78 -23.25
CA VAL A 321 9.10 5.37 -23.58
C VAL A 321 10.49 4.75 -23.80
N TRP A 322 10.71 3.57 -23.22
CA TRP A 322 11.91 2.75 -23.45
C TRP A 322 11.71 1.82 -24.63
N HIS A 323 12.77 1.59 -25.39
CA HIS A 323 12.80 0.66 -26.51
C HIS A 323 13.87 -0.41 -26.30
N TYR A 324 13.67 -1.55 -26.96
CA TYR A 324 14.63 -2.64 -27.03
C TYR A 324 15.12 -2.84 -28.47
N ASP A 325 16.42 -3.05 -28.62
CA ASP A 325 17.08 -3.41 -29.87
C ASP A 325 17.85 -4.73 -29.70
N GLY A 326 17.27 -5.82 -30.22
CA GLY A 326 17.86 -7.14 -30.14
C GLY A 326 19.22 -7.26 -30.83
N LYS A 327 19.55 -6.37 -31.78
CA LYS A 327 20.86 -6.37 -32.44
C LYS A 327 21.99 -5.83 -31.57
N LYS A 328 21.65 -5.20 -30.44
CA LYS A 328 22.59 -4.57 -29.51
C LYS A 328 22.80 -5.35 -28.23
N VAL A 329 22.21 -6.55 -28.11
CA VAL A 329 22.36 -7.40 -26.92
C VAL A 329 23.84 -7.74 -26.69
N ASP A 330 24.54 -8.12 -27.74
CA ASP A 330 25.96 -8.51 -27.68
C ASP A 330 26.91 -7.35 -27.43
N LEU A 331 26.44 -6.09 -27.53
CA LEU A 331 27.25 -4.94 -27.16
C LEU A 331 27.40 -4.80 -25.63
N GLY A 332 26.54 -5.48 -24.87
CA GLY A 332 26.66 -5.61 -23.42
C GLY A 332 26.45 -4.32 -22.63
N PHE A 333 27.14 -4.25 -21.50
CA PHE A 333 27.06 -3.15 -20.55
C PHE A 333 27.82 -1.92 -21.06
N ASP A 334 27.19 -0.74 -20.98
CA ASP A 334 27.82 0.53 -21.30
C ASP A 334 28.95 0.83 -20.32
N LYS A 335 30.19 0.69 -20.80
CA LYS A 335 31.41 0.92 -20.00
C LYS A 335 31.45 2.30 -19.35
N THR A 336 30.77 3.31 -19.90
CA THR A 336 30.71 4.66 -19.29
C THR A 336 29.89 4.69 -17.99
N LYS A 337 29.03 3.70 -17.77
CA LYS A 337 28.19 3.55 -16.58
C LYS A 337 28.88 2.80 -15.44
N LYS A 338 30.01 2.12 -15.67
CA LYS A 338 30.70 1.30 -14.65
C LYS A 338 31.03 2.09 -13.38
N LYS A 339 31.40 3.37 -13.51
CA LYS A 339 31.71 4.26 -12.38
C LYS A 339 30.53 4.60 -11.48
N PHE A 340 29.30 4.35 -11.93
CA PHE A 340 28.07 4.64 -11.20
C PHE A 340 27.44 3.40 -10.58
N ILE A 341 28.05 2.22 -10.71
CA ILE A 341 27.58 1.02 -10.05
C ILE A 341 27.65 1.23 -8.53
N LYS A 342 26.54 0.95 -7.84
CA LYS A 342 26.51 0.94 -6.37
C LYS A 342 27.44 -0.16 -5.86
N LYS A 343 28.32 0.21 -4.93
CA LYS A 343 29.24 -0.70 -4.26
C LYS A 343 28.61 -1.37 -3.06
#